data_AF-A0A453EU49-F1
#
_entry.id   AF-A0A453EU49-F1
#
_cell.length_a   1.000
_cell.length_b   1.000
_cell.length_c   1.000
_cell.angle_alpha   90.00
_cell.angle_beta   90.00
_cell.angle_gamma   90.00
#
_symmetry.space_group_name_H-M   'P 1'
#
loop_
_entity.id
_entity.type
_entity.pdbx_description
1 polymer ?
#
loop_
_entity_poly.entity_id
_entity_poly.type
_entity_poly.pdbx_seq_one_letter_code
_entity_poly.pdbx_strand_id
1 'polypeptide(L)'
;MQAFRVEDLPIESKMLTRALDEAQRKVENYFFDIRKQLFEYDEVLNSQRDRVYAERRRALASGSLESLIVEYAELTMDDILEANIGPGTPRESWDLGKLIAKVQQYCYLLNDLTPELLESKCSSYEDLQEYLRTRGREAYFQKAEIVEKQAPGLMKEAERFLILSNIDKLWKEHLQALKFVQQAVGLRGYAQRDPLIEYKLEGYNLFLDMMAQIRRNVIYSVYQFKPVMKKQEEESSEKKDPKKNLQKGAKKLGAAQAAS
;
A
#
# COMPACT_ATOMS: atom_id res chain seq x y z
N MET A 1 58.63 6.74 -7.79
CA MET A 1 59.87 5.94 -7.66
C MET A 1 60.95 6.26 -8.69
N GLN A 2 60.67 6.94 -9.82
CA GLN A 2 61.71 7.27 -10.82
C GLN A 2 62.77 8.30 -10.40
N ALA A 3 62.54 9.08 -9.35
CA ALA A 3 63.49 10.08 -8.84
C ALA A 3 64.54 9.50 -7.87
N PHE A 4 64.29 8.31 -7.32
CA PHE A 4 65.16 7.63 -6.35
C PHE A 4 65.58 6.29 -6.96
N ARG A 5 66.56 6.31 -7.87
CA ARG A 5 67.16 5.10 -8.43
C ARG A 5 67.93 4.35 -7.34
N VAL A 6 67.22 3.53 -6.58
CA VAL A 6 67.80 2.62 -5.60
C VAL A 6 67.27 1.25 -5.96
N GLU A 7 68.08 0.47 -6.65
CA GLU A 7 67.79 -0.93 -6.95
C GLU A 7 68.39 -1.77 -5.81
N ASP A 8 67.51 -2.46 -5.09
CA ASP A 8 67.79 -3.58 -4.17
C ASP A 8 68.42 -3.31 -2.77
N LEU A 9 68.38 -2.09 -2.23
CA LEU A 9 68.66 -1.85 -0.80
C LEU A 9 67.35 -1.59 0.00
N PRO A 10 67.15 -2.20 1.19
CA PRO A 10 66.04 -1.85 2.06
C PRO A 10 66.11 -0.37 2.45
N ILE A 11 65.11 0.41 2.06
CA ILE A 11 65.03 1.84 2.38
C ILE A 11 64.11 2.03 3.59
N GLU A 12 64.68 2.39 4.73
CA GLU A 12 63.91 2.86 5.89
C GLU A 12 63.86 4.39 5.89
N SER A 13 62.74 4.96 5.44
CA SER A 13 62.51 6.41 5.49
C SER A 13 61.25 6.74 6.28
N LYS A 14 61.45 7.44 7.41
CA LYS A 14 60.34 7.98 8.22
C LYS A 14 59.45 8.94 7.42
N MET A 15 60.01 9.64 6.43
CA MET A 15 59.25 10.54 5.55
C MET A 15 58.35 9.75 4.59
N LEU A 16 58.85 8.67 3.97
CA LEU A 16 58.03 7.81 3.11
C LEU A 16 56.95 7.08 3.92
N THR A 17 57.27 6.62 5.13
CA THR A 17 56.30 5.96 6.02
C THR A 17 55.16 6.93 6.35
N ARG A 18 55.46 8.18 6.75
CA ARG A 18 54.44 9.21 7.00
C ARG A 18 53.60 9.54 5.76
N ALA A 19 54.23 9.62 4.58
CA ALA A 19 53.52 9.86 3.33
C ALA A 19 52.58 8.69 2.97
N LEU A 20 53.00 7.45 3.25
CA LEU A 20 52.15 6.27 3.09
C LEU A 20 50.98 6.28 4.08
N ASP A 21 51.22 6.59 5.35
CA ASP A 21 50.17 6.70 6.38
C ASP A 21 49.14 7.79 6.02
N GLU A 22 49.60 8.95 5.52
CA GLU A 22 48.72 10.01 5.05
C GLU A 22 47.89 9.58 3.83
N ALA A 23 48.49 8.86 2.88
CA ALA A 23 47.78 8.31 1.74
C ALA A 23 46.73 7.29 2.18
N GLN A 24 47.07 6.40 3.13
CA GLN A 24 46.13 5.45 3.72
C GLN A 24 44.96 6.15 4.41
N ARG A 25 45.22 7.14 5.26
CA ARG A 25 44.17 7.94 5.91
C ARG A 25 43.25 8.62 4.91
N LYS A 26 43.78 9.16 3.80
CA LYS A 26 42.97 9.76 2.74
C LYS A 26 42.06 8.74 2.08
N VAL A 27 42.57 7.54 1.78
CA VAL A 27 41.79 6.44 1.21
C VAL A 27 40.71 5.97 2.20
N GLU A 28 41.04 5.83 3.48
CA GLU A 28 40.08 5.47 4.52
C GLU A 28 38.98 6.51 4.66
N ASN A 29 39.33 7.80 4.69
CA ASN A 29 38.36 8.89 4.75
C ASN A 29 37.45 8.88 3.52
N TYR A 30 38.01 8.69 2.32
CA TYR A 30 37.22 8.58 1.10
C TYR A 30 36.17 7.44 1.17
N PHE A 31 36.58 6.25 1.60
CA PHE A 31 35.64 5.12 1.77
C PHE A 31 34.71 5.28 2.97
N PHE A 32 35.11 6.02 3.99
CA PHE A 32 34.24 6.39 5.12
C PHE A 32 33.12 7.31 4.65
N ASP A 33 33.45 8.36 3.88
CA ASP A 33 32.47 9.33 3.38
C ASP A 33 31.42 8.67 2.48
N ILE A 34 31.84 7.77 1.57
CA ILE A 34 30.92 6.99 0.73
C ILE A 34 29.95 6.15 1.59
N ARG A 35 30.47 5.46 2.61
CA ARG A 35 29.65 4.63 3.51
C ARG A 35 28.71 5.46 4.36
N LYS A 36 29.15 6.64 4.81
CA LYS A 36 28.33 7.59 5.55
C LYS A 36 27.15 8.07 4.70
N GLN A 37 27.39 8.46 3.46
CA GLN A 37 26.31 8.86 2.55
C GLN A 37 25.32 7.72 2.33
N LEU A 38 25.80 6.49 2.04
CA LEU A 38 24.93 5.32 1.87
C LEU A 38 24.07 5.08 3.12
N PHE A 39 24.68 5.17 4.31
CA PHE A 39 23.97 5.04 5.58
C PHE A 39 22.87 6.09 5.75
N GLU A 40 23.12 7.35 5.37
CA GLU A 40 22.12 8.43 5.46
C GLU A 40 20.92 8.21 4.52
N TYR A 41 21.13 7.62 3.33
CA TYR A 41 20.03 7.20 2.45
C TYR A 41 19.22 6.03 3.05
N ASP A 42 19.92 5.05 3.64
CA ASP A 42 19.30 3.89 4.28
C ASP A 42 18.51 4.27 5.54
N GLU A 43 18.96 5.28 6.29
CA GLU A 43 18.27 5.77 7.49
C GLU A 43 16.85 6.25 7.17
N VAL A 44 16.67 6.98 6.06
CA VAL A 44 15.36 7.42 5.58
C VAL A 44 14.46 6.22 5.31
N LEU A 45 14.95 5.25 4.54
CA LEU A 45 14.20 4.05 4.22
C LEU A 45 13.86 3.25 5.48
N ASN A 46 14.80 3.13 6.42
CA ASN A 46 14.60 2.40 7.66
C ASN A 46 13.51 3.05 8.52
N SER A 47 13.52 4.37 8.67
CA SER A 47 12.51 5.11 9.43
C SER A 47 11.09 4.87 8.89
N GLN A 48 10.94 4.88 7.56
CA GLN A 48 9.68 4.62 6.88
C GLN A 48 9.25 3.15 7.04
N ARG A 49 10.21 2.22 6.87
CA ARG A 49 9.99 0.78 7.05
C ARG A 49 9.48 0.46 8.46
N ASP A 50 10.08 1.06 9.47
CA ASP A 50 9.69 0.85 10.87
C ASP A 50 8.24 1.31 11.11
N ARG A 51 7.85 2.45 10.52
CA ARG A 51 6.46 2.95 10.56
C ARG A 51 5.48 2.00 9.86
N VAL A 52 5.80 1.56 8.63
CA VAL A 52 4.93 0.65 7.85
C VAL A 52 4.77 -0.69 8.55
N TYR A 53 5.87 -1.27 9.04
CA TYR A 53 5.80 -2.55 9.74
C TYR A 53 5.15 -2.44 11.12
N ALA A 54 5.19 -1.28 11.77
CA ALA A 54 4.39 -1.06 12.97
C ALA A 54 2.88 -1.13 12.66
N GLU A 55 2.41 -0.45 11.61
CA GLU A 55 1.01 -0.50 11.17
C GLU A 55 0.62 -1.92 10.71
N ARG A 56 1.48 -2.59 9.95
CA ARG A 56 1.26 -3.98 9.51
C ARG A 56 1.14 -4.95 10.68
N ARG A 57 2.01 -4.83 11.70
CA ARG A 57 1.93 -5.64 12.92
C ARG A 57 0.67 -5.35 13.71
N ARG A 58 0.25 -4.07 13.81
CA ARG A 58 -1.02 -3.69 14.43
C ARG A 58 -2.20 -4.35 13.73
N ALA A 59 -2.24 -4.34 12.39
CA ALA A 59 -3.28 -4.99 11.61
C ALA A 59 -3.35 -6.52 11.84
N LEU A 60 -2.20 -7.17 11.99
CA LEU A 60 -2.10 -8.61 12.26
C LEU A 60 -2.54 -8.98 13.68
N ALA A 61 -2.07 -8.23 14.68
CA ALA A 61 -2.26 -8.56 16.09
C ALA A 61 -3.60 -8.07 16.67
N SER A 62 -4.23 -7.08 16.05
CA SER A 62 -5.45 -6.49 16.62
C SER A 62 -6.64 -7.44 16.57
N GLY A 63 -7.39 -7.45 17.67
CA GLY A 63 -8.66 -8.15 17.80
C GLY A 63 -9.79 -7.49 17.00
N SER A 64 -9.69 -6.21 16.67
CA SER A 64 -10.63 -5.50 15.78
C SER A 64 -9.91 -4.38 15.04
N LEU A 65 -10.26 -4.14 13.79
CA LEU A 65 -9.75 -3.02 12.98
C LEU A 65 -10.83 -1.98 12.71
N GLU A 66 -12.01 -2.15 13.31
CA GLU A 66 -13.18 -1.30 13.10
C GLU A 66 -12.87 0.19 13.30
N SER A 67 -12.25 0.55 14.43
CA SER A 67 -11.92 1.95 14.73
C SER A 67 -10.95 2.55 13.71
N LEU A 68 -9.99 1.75 13.23
CA LEU A 68 -9.03 2.17 12.20
C LEU A 68 -9.74 2.38 10.86
N ILE A 69 -10.68 1.50 10.51
CA ILE A 69 -11.46 1.62 9.28
C ILE A 69 -12.40 2.83 9.34
N VAL A 70 -13.02 3.11 10.48
CA VAL A 70 -13.83 4.32 10.69
C VAL A 70 -12.97 5.57 10.50
N GLU A 71 -11.80 5.63 11.13
CA GLU A 71 -10.85 6.74 10.95
C GLU A 71 -10.46 6.90 9.47
N TYR A 72 -10.15 5.80 8.79
CA TYR A 72 -9.82 5.83 7.36
C TYR A 72 -10.99 6.32 6.51
N ALA A 73 -12.23 5.94 6.84
CA ALA A 73 -13.43 6.39 6.14
C ALA A 73 -13.64 7.90 6.31
N GLU A 74 -13.51 8.42 7.54
CA GLU A 74 -13.63 9.85 7.84
C GLU A 74 -12.55 10.66 7.10
N LEU A 75 -11.28 10.26 7.19
CA LEU A 75 -10.17 10.92 6.50
C LEU A 75 -10.30 10.84 4.97
N THR A 76 -10.85 9.74 4.44
CA THR A 76 -11.10 9.63 2.99
C THR A 76 -12.20 10.60 2.54
N MET A 77 -13.21 10.86 3.39
CA MET A 77 -14.22 11.88 3.09
C MET A 77 -13.63 13.28 3.13
N ASP A 78 -12.72 13.57 4.07
CA ASP A 78 -11.98 14.83 4.09
C ASP A 78 -11.16 15.02 2.81
N ASP A 79 -10.43 13.98 2.38
CA ASP A 79 -9.64 13.99 1.16
C ASP A 79 -10.51 14.28 -0.08
N ILE A 80 -11.70 13.68 -0.15
CA ILE A 80 -12.66 13.89 -1.26
C ILE A 80 -13.23 15.31 -1.19
N LEU A 81 -13.56 15.82 -0.01
CA LEU A 81 -14.07 17.17 0.16
C LEU A 81 -13.02 18.18 -0.30
N GLU A 82 -11.81 18.15 0.28
CA GLU A 82 -10.73 19.10 -0.01
C GLU A 82 -10.33 19.11 -1.49
N ALA A 83 -10.34 17.94 -2.15
CA ALA A 83 -10.04 17.83 -3.58
C ALA A 83 -11.12 18.45 -4.51
N ASN A 84 -12.33 18.69 -4.01
CA ASN A 84 -13.43 19.26 -4.79
C ASN A 84 -13.83 20.67 -4.34
N ILE A 85 -13.81 20.93 -3.03
CA ILE A 85 -14.14 22.21 -2.39
C ILE A 85 -13.07 22.46 -1.34
N GLY A 86 -12.33 23.56 -1.47
CA GLY A 86 -11.32 23.91 -0.48
C GLY A 86 -11.94 24.62 0.74
N PRO A 87 -11.27 24.61 1.90
CA PRO A 87 -11.76 25.29 3.11
C PRO A 87 -11.93 26.81 2.94
N GLY A 88 -11.18 27.42 2.00
CA GLY A 88 -11.31 28.85 1.68
C GLY A 88 -12.29 29.18 0.54
N THR A 89 -13.00 28.19 -0.02
CA THR A 89 -13.90 28.42 -1.15
C THR A 89 -15.22 29.04 -0.67
N PRO A 90 -15.65 30.20 -1.21
CA PRO A 90 -16.95 30.80 -0.87
C PRO A 90 -18.10 29.85 -1.17
N ARG A 91 -19.14 29.88 -0.34
CA ARG A 91 -20.29 28.96 -0.42
C ARG A 91 -20.98 29.00 -1.77
N GLU A 92 -21.05 30.18 -2.39
CA GLU A 92 -21.68 30.40 -3.68
C GLU A 92 -20.93 29.69 -4.83
N SER A 93 -19.66 29.35 -4.61
CA SER A 93 -18.80 28.66 -5.58
C SER A 93 -18.70 27.15 -5.32
N TRP A 94 -19.50 26.60 -4.40
CA TRP A 94 -19.48 25.18 -4.10
C TRP A 94 -20.15 24.36 -5.22
N ASP A 95 -19.35 23.52 -5.89
CA ASP A 95 -19.87 22.53 -6.83
C ASP A 95 -20.25 21.24 -6.09
N LEU A 96 -21.41 21.27 -5.43
CA LEU A 96 -21.96 20.12 -4.70
C LEU A 96 -22.26 18.94 -5.62
N GLY A 97 -22.64 19.20 -6.88
CA GLY A 97 -22.92 18.15 -7.86
C GLY A 97 -21.68 17.30 -8.14
N LYS A 98 -20.53 17.96 -8.38
CA LYS A 98 -19.25 17.27 -8.60
C LYS A 98 -18.77 16.52 -7.35
N LEU A 99 -18.90 17.13 -6.17
CA LEU A 99 -18.55 16.48 -4.90
C LEU A 99 -19.37 15.21 -4.69
N ILE A 100 -20.71 15.30 -4.81
CA ILE A 100 -21.62 14.15 -4.65
C ILE A 100 -21.28 13.05 -5.65
N ALA A 101 -21.06 13.39 -6.93
CA ALA A 101 -20.69 12.42 -7.94
C ALA A 101 -19.42 11.64 -7.56
N LYS A 102 -18.41 12.32 -6.97
CA LYS A 102 -17.19 11.67 -6.48
C LYS A 102 -17.43 10.80 -5.26
N VAL A 103 -18.21 11.26 -4.30
CA VAL A 103 -18.57 10.48 -3.10
C VAL A 103 -19.32 9.20 -3.49
N GLN A 104 -20.29 9.30 -4.40
CA GLN A 104 -21.10 8.16 -4.87
C GLN A 104 -20.31 7.17 -5.72
N GLN A 105 -19.37 7.66 -6.55
CA GLN A 105 -18.42 6.81 -7.26
C GLN A 105 -17.57 5.98 -6.29
N TYR A 106 -17.24 6.57 -5.14
CA TYR A 106 -16.43 5.92 -4.12
C TYR A 106 -17.23 4.92 -3.29
N CYS A 107 -18.43 5.32 -2.86
CA CYS A 107 -19.31 4.55 -2.00
C CYS A 107 -20.74 4.56 -2.56
N TYR A 108 -21.17 3.43 -3.11
CA TYR A 108 -22.53 3.28 -3.66
C TYR A 108 -23.63 3.36 -2.59
N LEU A 109 -23.29 3.26 -1.30
CA LEU A 109 -24.25 3.38 -0.20
C LEU A 109 -24.64 4.84 0.08
N LEU A 110 -23.95 5.82 -0.52
CA LEU A 110 -24.20 7.25 -0.35
C LEU A 110 -24.96 7.87 -1.53
N ASN A 111 -25.72 7.04 -2.26
CA ASN A 111 -26.54 7.48 -3.39
C ASN A 111 -27.74 8.35 -2.99
N ASP A 112 -28.02 8.46 -1.70
CA ASP A 112 -29.08 9.31 -1.14
C ASP A 112 -28.66 10.78 -0.98
N LEU A 113 -27.36 11.10 -1.13
CA LEU A 113 -26.88 12.47 -1.08
C LEU A 113 -27.39 13.26 -2.29
N THR A 114 -28.03 14.40 -2.02
CA THR A 114 -28.44 15.38 -3.04
C THR A 114 -27.93 16.78 -2.68
N PRO A 115 -27.78 17.70 -3.65
CA PRO A 115 -27.40 19.08 -3.36
C PRO A 115 -28.32 19.74 -2.35
N GLU A 116 -29.63 19.55 -2.46
CA GLU A 116 -30.63 20.14 -1.55
C GLU A 116 -30.49 19.60 -0.12
N LEU A 117 -30.15 18.32 0.03
CA LEU A 117 -29.87 17.72 1.33
C LEU A 117 -28.63 18.35 1.96
N LEU A 118 -27.55 18.51 1.20
CA LEU A 118 -26.32 19.11 1.71
C LEU A 118 -26.50 20.59 2.04
N GLU A 119 -27.20 21.34 1.20
CA GLU A 119 -27.50 22.77 1.43
C GLU A 119 -28.37 22.99 2.68
N SER A 120 -29.35 22.11 2.91
CA SER A 120 -30.24 22.22 4.08
C SER A 120 -29.56 21.80 5.39
N LYS A 121 -28.61 20.87 5.33
CA LYS A 121 -27.93 20.32 6.52
C LYS A 121 -26.65 21.05 6.88
N CYS A 122 -25.97 21.65 5.91
CA CYS A 122 -24.62 22.21 6.09
C CYS A 122 -24.64 23.71 5.81
N SER A 123 -24.21 24.52 6.78
CA SER A 123 -24.15 25.99 6.66
C SER A 123 -22.73 26.50 6.42
N SER A 124 -21.72 25.76 6.90
CA SER A 124 -20.30 26.05 6.79
C SER A 124 -19.52 24.88 6.17
N TYR A 125 -18.25 25.13 5.81
CA TYR A 125 -17.35 24.08 5.32
C TYR A 125 -17.13 23.00 6.39
N GLU A 126 -17.02 23.42 7.65
CA GLU A 126 -16.87 22.55 8.81
C GLU A 126 -18.10 21.66 9.02
N ASP A 127 -19.31 22.21 8.83
CA ASP A 127 -20.55 21.40 8.88
C ASP A 127 -20.56 20.35 7.77
N LEU A 128 -20.16 20.74 6.55
CA LEU A 128 -20.11 19.84 5.41
C LEU A 128 -19.09 18.72 5.63
N GLN A 129 -17.93 19.07 6.18
CA GLN A 129 -16.89 18.12 6.56
C GLN A 129 -17.41 17.11 7.59
N GLU A 130 -17.96 17.59 8.71
CA GLU A 130 -18.45 16.71 9.77
C GLU A 130 -19.64 15.85 9.31
N TYR A 131 -20.51 16.41 8.47
CA TYR A 131 -21.61 15.67 7.86
C TYR A 131 -21.08 14.53 6.99
N LEU A 132 -20.13 14.80 6.09
CA LEU A 132 -19.56 13.76 5.22
C LEU A 132 -18.79 12.70 5.99
N ARG A 133 -18.04 13.06 7.04
CA ARG A 133 -17.40 12.12 7.96
C ARG A 133 -18.42 11.17 8.60
N THR A 134 -19.49 11.74 9.14
CA THR A 134 -20.58 10.96 9.75
C THR A 134 -21.22 10.01 8.73
N ARG A 135 -21.50 10.49 7.52
CA ARG A 135 -22.05 9.66 6.43
C ARG A 135 -21.09 8.54 6.01
N GLY A 136 -19.79 8.81 5.94
CA GLY A 136 -18.77 7.79 5.67
C GLY A 136 -18.76 6.69 6.73
N ARG A 137 -18.76 7.07 8.01
CA ARG A 137 -18.84 6.13 9.13
C ARG A 137 -20.12 5.28 9.10
N GLU A 138 -21.27 5.90 8.86
CA GLU A 138 -22.55 5.19 8.74
C GLU A 138 -22.55 4.19 7.58
N ALA A 139 -22.01 4.59 6.42
CA ALA A 139 -21.88 3.71 5.27
C ALA A 139 -21.00 2.48 5.57
N TYR A 140 -19.92 2.66 6.34
CA TYR A 140 -19.09 1.57 6.81
C TYR A 140 -19.87 0.59 7.71
N PHE A 141 -20.60 1.08 8.71
CA PHE A 141 -21.38 0.20 9.59
C PHE A 141 -22.49 -0.55 8.84
N GLN A 142 -23.19 0.14 7.93
CA GLN A 142 -24.16 -0.51 7.04
C GLN A 142 -23.50 -1.59 6.19
N LYS A 143 -22.31 -1.31 5.65
CA LYS A 143 -21.56 -2.28 4.86
C LYS A 143 -21.16 -3.50 5.69
N ALA A 144 -20.64 -3.28 6.89
CA ALA A 144 -20.27 -4.33 7.82
C ALA A 144 -21.47 -5.23 8.12
N GLU A 145 -22.64 -4.65 8.41
CA GLU A 145 -23.86 -5.42 8.67
C GLU A 145 -24.29 -6.26 7.44
N ILE A 146 -24.20 -5.72 6.23
CA ILE A 146 -24.50 -6.45 4.99
C ILE A 146 -23.56 -7.65 4.80
N VAL A 147 -22.28 -7.50 5.15
CA VAL A 147 -21.28 -8.58 5.03
C VAL A 147 -21.49 -9.63 6.11
N GLU A 148 -21.77 -9.24 7.36
CA GLU A 148 -21.96 -10.19 8.46
C GLU A 148 -23.26 -10.99 8.36
N LYS A 149 -24.29 -10.43 7.71
CA LYS A 149 -25.49 -11.19 7.33
C LYS A 149 -25.19 -12.34 6.37
N GLN A 150 -24.10 -12.26 5.60
CA GLN A 150 -23.69 -13.34 4.72
C GLN A 150 -22.91 -14.40 5.49
N ALA A 151 -21.92 -14.00 6.30
CA ALA A 151 -21.19 -14.91 7.17
C ALA A 151 -20.65 -14.17 8.41
N PRO A 152 -20.98 -14.63 9.63
CA PRO A 152 -20.46 -14.01 10.85
C PRO A 152 -18.93 -14.07 10.92
N GLY A 153 -18.29 -12.92 11.21
CA GLY A 153 -16.84 -12.77 11.31
C GLY A 153 -16.14 -12.43 9.97
N LEU A 154 -16.87 -12.45 8.85
CA LEU A 154 -16.28 -12.26 7.53
C LEU A 154 -15.76 -10.84 7.33
N MET A 155 -16.46 -9.83 7.83
CA MET A 155 -16.05 -8.44 7.71
C MET A 155 -14.70 -8.20 8.39
N LYS A 156 -14.52 -8.75 9.59
CA LYS A 156 -13.26 -8.66 10.33
C LYS A 156 -12.09 -9.35 9.61
N GLU A 157 -12.35 -10.45 8.91
CA GLU A 157 -11.35 -11.09 8.06
C GLU A 157 -11.05 -10.27 6.80
N ALA A 158 -12.10 -9.72 6.17
CA ALA A 158 -12.00 -8.87 5.00
C ALA A 158 -11.20 -7.59 5.29
N GLU A 159 -11.49 -6.88 6.37
CA GLU A 159 -10.75 -5.68 6.79
C GLU A 159 -9.25 -5.96 6.91
N ARG A 160 -8.89 -7.03 7.65
CA ARG A 160 -7.49 -7.41 7.84
C ARG A 160 -6.83 -7.74 6.51
N PHE A 161 -7.48 -8.52 5.66
CA PHE A 161 -6.97 -8.87 4.34
C PHE A 161 -6.79 -7.62 3.46
N LEU A 162 -7.79 -6.73 3.40
CA LEU A 162 -7.77 -5.53 2.59
C LEU A 162 -6.69 -4.54 3.05
N ILE A 163 -6.51 -4.36 4.37
CA ILE A 163 -5.43 -3.53 4.92
C ILE A 163 -4.07 -4.11 4.54
N LEU A 164 -3.82 -5.39 4.86
CA LEU A 164 -2.51 -6.01 4.64
C LEU A 164 -2.16 -6.07 3.15
N SER A 165 -3.11 -6.42 2.30
CA SER A 165 -2.89 -6.49 0.85
C SER A 165 -2.53 -5.14 0.25
N ASN A 166 -3.20 -4.06 0.68
CA ASN A 166 -2.88 -2.70 0.23
C ASN A 166 -1.54 -2.19 0.78
N ILE A 167 -1.24 -2.42 2.06
CA ILE A 167 0.07 -2.08 2.65
C ILE A 167 1.19 -2.78 1.87
N ASP A 168 1.09 -4.10 1.68
CA ASP A 168 2.14 -4.89 1.05
C ASP A 168 2.33 -4.50 -0.43
N LYS A 169 1.24 -4.17 -1.14
CA LYS A 169 1.30 -3.69 -2.53
C LYS A 169 1.97 -2.32 -2.61
N LEU A 170 1.44 -1.32 -1.90
CA LEU A 170 1.89 0.07 -2.03
C LEU A 170 3.28 0.28 -1.43
N TRP A 171 3.66 -0.48 -0.39
CA TRP A 171 5.03 -0.45 0.12
C TRP A 171 6.04 -0.92 -0.94
N LYS A 172 5.75 -1.99 -1.69
CA LYS A 172 6.64 -2.45 -2.78
C LYS A 172 6.76 -1.39 -3.89
N GLU A 173 5.66 -0.73 -4.25
CA GLU A 173 5.66 0.35 -5.24
C GLU A 173 6.47 1.55 -4.74
N HIS A 174 6.32 1.92 -3.46
CA HIS A 174 7.10 2.97 -2.81
C HIS A 174 8.61 2.66 -2.78
N LEU A 175 9.01 1.43 -2.46
CA LEU A 175 10.42 1.02 -2.51
C LEU A 175 11.03 1.19 -3.92
N GLN A 176 10.24 0.90 -4.96
CA GLN A 176 10.66 1.11 -6.35
C GLN A 176 10.77 2.61 -6.66
N ALA A 177 9.77 3.41 -6.28
CA ALA A 177 9.79 4.86 -6.46
C ALA A 177 11.00 5.51 -5.76
N LEU A 178 11.27 5.13 -4.51
CA LEU A 178 12.39 5.65 -3.73
C LEU A 178 13.75 5.31 -4.37
N LYS A 179 13.89 4.13 -4.96
CA LYS A 179 15.08 3.75 -5.74
C LYS A 179 15.28 4.67 -6.96
N PHE A 180 14.20 5.04 -7.66
CA PHE A 180 14.28 5.99 -8.77
C PHE A 180 14.68 7.39 -8.29
N VAL A 181 14.10 7.86 -7.17
CA VAL A 181 14.48 9.16 -6.57
C VAL A 181 15.98 9.16 -6.23
N GLN A 182 16.48 8.09 -5.59
CA GLN A 182 17.90 7.97 -5.24
C GLN A 182 18.82 8.10 -6.48
N GLN A 183 18.44 7.51 -7.61
CA GLN A 183 19.18 7.64 -8.86
C GLN A 183 19.06 9.03 -9.47
N ALA A 184 17.87 9.63 -9.44
CA ALA A 184 17.59 10.93 -10.01
C ALA A 184 18.30 12.07 -9.27
N VAL A 185 18.34 12.05 -7.94
CA VAL A 185 19.02 13.09 -7.15
C VAL A 185 20.53 13.10 -7.39
N GLY A 186 21.13 11.94 -7.67
CA GLY A 186 22.54 11.84 -8.08
C GLY A 186 22.85 12.63 -9.35
N LEU A 187 21.89 12.70 -10.29
CA LEU A 187 21.99 13.50 -11.51
C LEU A 187 21.64 14.99 -11.27
N ARG A 188 20.91 15.33 -10.20
CA ARG A 188 20.57 16.72 -9.84
C ARG A 188 21.65 17.42 -9.02
N GLY A 189 22.65 16.70 -8.50
CA GLY A 189 23.81 17.28 -7.82
C GLY A 189 24.58 18.31 -8.68
N TYR A 190 24.44 18.25 -10.01
CA TYR A 190 24.98 19.26 -10.93
C TYR A 190 24.30 20.65 -10.80
N ALA A 191 23.13 20.74 -10.16
CA ALA A 191 22.35 21.97 -9.98
C ALA A 191 22.61 22.67 -8.62
N GLN A 192 23.73 22.38 -7.94
CA GLN A 192 24.14 22.99 -6.66
C GLN A 192 23.18 22.77 -5.48
N ARG A 193 22.29 21.77 -5.55
CA ARG A 193 21.47 21.34 -4.41
C ARG A 193 22.03 20.05 -3.82
N ASP A 194 21.95 19.93 -2.50
CA ASP A 194 22.39 18.72 -1.78
C ASP A 194 21.48 17.53 -2.14
N PRO A 195 22.00 16.49 -2.82
CA PRO A 195 21.21 15.33 -3.23
C PRO A 195 20.54 14.58 -2.06
N LEU A 196 21.13 14.60 -0.87
CA LEU A 196 20.58 13.93 0.30
C LEU A 196 19.34 14.67 0.82
N ILE A 197 19.37 16.01 0.82
CA ILE A 197 18.23 16.82 1.24
C ILE A 197 17.05 16.63 0.29
N GLU A 198 17.31 16.67 -1.02
CA GLU A 198 16.28 16.43 -2.04
C GLU A 198 15.69 15.02 -1.91
N TYR A 199 16.52 14.00 -1.68
CA TYR A 199 16.04 12.63 -1.45
C TYR A 199 15.17 12.51 -0.19
N LYS A 200 15.57 13.16 0.91
CA LYS A 200 14.79 13.19 2.16
C LYS A 200 13.41 13.82 1.93
N LEU A 201 13.36 14.96 1.22
CA LEU A 201 12.11 15.67 0.94
C LEU A 201 11.21 14.88 -0.01
N GLU A 202 11.72 14.47 -1.17
CA GLU A 202 10.94 13.73 -2.17
C GLU A 202 10.52 12.35 -1.64
N GLY A 203 11.42 11.66 -0.93
CA GLY A 203 11.12 10.38 -0.26
C GLY A 203 10.08 10.51 0.86
N TYR A 204 10.03 11.62 1.58
CA TYR A 204 9.00 11.89 2.58
C TYR A 204 7.63 12.17 1.94
N ASN A 205 7.58 12.97 0.87
CA ASN A 205 6.34 13.23 0.14
C ASN A 205 5.76 11.93 -0.45
N LEU A 206 6.59 11.11 -1.10
CA LEU A 206 6.18 9.79 -1.59
C LEU A 206 5.63 8.90 -0.46
N PHE A 207 6.24 8.97 0.72
CA PHE A 207 5.78 8.21 1.87
C PHE A 207 4.41 8.67 2.38
N LEU A 208 4.17 9.99 2.47
CA LEU A 208 2.87 10.54 2.85
C LEU A 208 1.79 10.17 1.83
N ASP A 209 2.10 10.29 0.54
CA ASP A 209 1.19 9.94 -0.55
C ASP A 209 0.84 8.46 -0.51
N MET A 210 1.83 7.58 -0.31
CA MET A 210 1.62 6.14 -0.14
C MET A 210 0.69 5.86 1.04
N MET A 211 0.93 6.49 2.20
CA MET A 211 0.08 6.30 3.38
C MET A 211 -1.35 6.76 3.15
N ALA A 212 -1.56 7.91 2.49
CA ALA A 212 -2.89 8.37 2.10
C ALA A 212 -3.56 7.42 1.10
N GLN A 213 -2.81 6.91 0.12
CA GLN A 213 -3.31 5.96 -0.87
C GLN A 213 -3.68 4.61 -0.25
N ILE A 214 -2.95 4.13 0.77
CA ILE A 214 -3.32 2.93 1.54
C ILE A 214 -4.71 3.14 2.14
N ARG A 215 -4.92 4.25 2.89
CA ARG A 215 -6.22 4.52 3.53
C ARG A 215 -7.36 4.54 2.52
N ARG A 216 -7.18 5.32 1.45
CA ARG A 216 -8.16 5.45 0.37
C ARG A 216 -8.48 4.08 -0.23
N ASN A 217 -7.48 3.36 -0.73
CA ASN A 217 -7.69 2.06 -1.38
C ASN A 217 -8.36 1.04 -0.46
N VAL A 218 -8.03 1.02 0.84
CA VAL A 218 -8.69 0.16 1.81
C VAL A 218 -10.17 0.48 1.89
N ILE A 219 -10.55 1.74 2.08
CA ILE A 219 -11.97 2.14 2.19
C ILE A 219 -12.73 1.88 0.89
N TYR A 220 -12.13 2.20 -0.26
CA TYR A 220 -12.72 1.88 -1.55
C TYR A 220 -12.98 0.37 -1.66
N SER A 221 -11.97 -0.45 -1.32
CA SER A 221 -12.09 -1.91 -1.37
C SER A 221 -13.15 -2.43 -0.40
N VAL A 222 -13.25 -1.86 0.81
CA VAL A 222 -14.26 -2.21 1.80
C VAL A 222 -15.66 -1.93 1.26
N TYR A 223 -15.91 -0.74 0.71
CA TYR A 223 -17.22 -0.43 0.15
C TYR A 223 -17.56 -1.30 -1.05
N GLN A 224 -16.60 -1.59 -1.93
CA GLN A 224 -16.81 -2.44 -3.10
C GLN A 224 -16.80 -3.94 -2.81
N PHE A 225 -16.42 -4.36 -1.60
CA PHE A 225 -16.29 -5.77 -1.25
C PHE A 225 -17.61 -6.53 -1.42
N LYS A 226 -17.58 -7.60 -2.22
CA LYS A 226 -18.71 -8.49 -2.44
C LYS A 226 -18.22 -9.92 -2.20
N PRO A 227 -18.65 -10.60 -1.12
CA PRO A 227 -18.27 -11.98 -0.88
C PRO A 227 -18.79 -12.88 -2.00
N VAL A 228 -17.92 -13.72 -2.55
CA VAL A 228 -18.34 -14.82 -3.43
C VAL A 228 -18.28 -16.08 -2.59
N MET A 229 -19.45 -16.55 -2.14
CA MET A 229 -19.53 -17.86 -1.49
C MET A 229 -19.28 -18.94 -2.53
N LYS A 230 -18.19 -19.70 -2.38
CA LYS A 230 -18.09 -21.00 -3.05
C LYS A 230 -19.18 -21.87 -2.45
N LYS A 231 -20.23 -22.17 -3.22
CA LYS A 231 -21.09 -23.33 -2.93
C LYS A 231 -20.14 -24.51 -2.78
N GLN A 232 -20.11 -25.12 -1.61
CA GLN A 232 -19.62 -26.48 -1.50
C GLN A 232 -20.47 -27.27 -2.48
N GLU A 233 -19.90 -27.66 -3.62
CA GLU A 233 -20.49 -28.70 -4.44
C GLU A 233 -20.65 -29.88 -3.49
N GLU A 234 -21.91 -30.19 -3.22
CA GLU A 234 -22.33 -31.33 -2.42
C GLU A 234 -21.49 -32.53 -2.85
N GLU A 235 -20.98 -33.27 -1.86
CA GLU A 235 -20.55 -34.65 -2.00
C GLU A 235 -21.74 -35.51 -2.46
N SER A 236 -22.22 -35.29 -3.68
CA SER A 236 -22.97 -36.22 -4.50
C SER A 236 -22.03 -36.74 -5.58
N SER A 237 -20.82 -37.15 -5.16
CA SER A 237 -20.21 -38.29 -5.84
C SER A 237 -21.17 -39.45 -5.61
N GLU A 238 -22.07 -39.66 -6.58
CA GLU A 238 -22.74 -40.92 -6.78
C GLU A 238 -21.71 -42.01 -6.48
N LYS A 239 -21.96 -42.78 -5.42
CA LYS A 239 -21.35 -44.09 -5.22
C LYS A 239 -21.64 -44.87 -6.50
N LYS A 240 -20.74 -44.76 -7.50
CA LYS A 240 -20.72 -45.59 -8.70
C LYS A 240 -20.42 -46.99 -8.22
N ASP A 241 -21.49 -47.70 -7.93
CA ASP A 241 -21.51 -49.09 -7.54
C ASP A 241 -20.72 -49.89 -8.60
N PRO A 242 -19.51 -50.43 -8.29
CA PRO A 242 -18.62 -51.01 -9.30
C PRO A 242 -19.23 -52.25 -9.98
N LYS A 243 -20.24 -52.85 -9.35
CA LYS A 243 -20.84 -54.12 -9.79
C LYS A 243 -21.75 -54.01 -11.01
N LYS A 244 -22.25 -52.81 -11.38
CA LYS A 244 -23.15 -52.64 -12.52
C LYS A 244 -22.42 -52.56 -13.88
N ASN A 245 -21.11 -52.28 -13.89
CA ASN A 245 -20.31 -52.21 -15.13
C ASN A 245 -19.75 -53.57 -15.57
N LEU A 246 -19.57 -54.54 -14.67
CA LEU A 246 -19.09 -55.89 -15.03
C LEU A 246 -20.13 -56.71 -15.81
N GLN A 247 -21.43 -56.53 -15.54
CA GLN A 247 -22.48 -57.21 -16.32
C GLN A 247 -22.68 -56.62 -17.73
N LYS A 248 -22.38 -55.33 -17.95
CA LYS A 248 -22.44 -54.71 -19.28
C LYS A 248 -21.25 -55.10 -20.17
N GLY A 249 -20.07 -55.34 -19.58
CA GLY A 249 -18.90 -55.84 -20.31
C GLY A 249 -19.06 -57.29 -20.77
N ALA A 250 -19.56 -58.17 -19.89
CA ALA A 250 -19.72 -59.59 -20.20
C ALA A 250 -20.77 -59.86 -21.30
N LYS A 251 -21.86 -59.08 -21.36
CA LYS A 251 -22.86 -59.19 -22.44
C LYS A 251 -22.33 -58.76 -23.82
N LYS A 252 -21.34 -57.86 -23.88
CA LYS A 252 -20.74 -57.42 -25.15
C LYS A 252 -19.73 -58.42 -25.72
N LEU A 253 -18.98 -59.16 -24.88
CA LEU A 253 -18.06 -60.19 -25.36
C LEU A 253 -18.79 -61.45 -25.87
N GLY A 254 -19.88 -61.87 -25.22
CA GLY A 254 -20.64 -63.05 -25.66
C GLY A 254 -21.35 -62.88 -27.02
N ALA A 255 -21.74 -61.66 -27.39
CA ALA A 255 -22.40 -61.38 -28.66
C ALA A 255 -21.43 -61.30 -29.85
N ALA A 256 -20.13 -61.05 -29.61
CA ALA A 256 -19.12 -60.94 -30.66
C ALA A 256 -18.55 -62.30 -31.10
N GLN A 257 -18.68 -63.35 -30.27
CA GLN A 257 -18.19 -64.71 -30.59
C GLN A 257 -19.23 -65.62 -31.26
N ALA A 258 -20.49 -65.18 -31.40
CA ALA A 258 -21.54 -65.92 -32.10
C ALA A 258 -21.73 -65.46 -33.57
N ALA A 259 -20.89 -64.54 -34.06
CA ALA A 259 -20.98 -63.93 -35.39
C ALA A 259 -19.70 -64.11 -36.23
N SER A 260 -18.92 -65.17 -35.97
CA SER A 260 -17.83 -65.63 -36.84
C SER A 260 -17.85 -67.14 -36.98
#